data_AF-A0A7C3GCB6-F1
#
_entry.id   AF-A0A7C3GCB6-F1
#
_cell.length_a   1.000
_cell.length_b   1.000
_cell.length_c   1.000
_cell.angle_alpha   90.00
_cell.angle_beta   90.00
_cell.angle_gamma   90.00
#
_symmetry.space_group_name_H-M   'P 1'
#
loop_
_entity.id
_entity.type
_entity.pdbx_description
1 polymer ?
#
loop_
_entity_poly.entity_id
_entity_poly.type
_entity_poly.pdbx_seq_one_letter_code
_entity_poly.pdbx_strand_id
1 'polypeptide(L)'
;MTDSSLFWIWSAILLVAVLVALIVPFLRRPRKALARAEYDLAIYKDQLRELEEDEASGLITGAEAEAARNEIARRILAADAAREKAEKELRAKEGNTEKAVALAAALILVPALAFGLYLEKGRPGMPDMPIAERMRLAAEHNDINALVKRVEDRLAKKPDDIQGWLVLAPVYARMGKYDKAVSAWKNAIRLSEKSDPDLYNSLGEALVYANRGRVVPEARQAFEKALKLAPGNPM
;
A
#
# COMPACT_ATOMS: atom_id res chain seq x y z
N MET A 1 17.68 -28.27 -18.50
CA MET A 1 16.27 -28.27 -18.04
C MET A 1 16.10 -28.70 -16.57
N THR A 2 17.16 -29.15 -15.88
CA THR A 2 17.12 -29.64 -14.49
C THR A 2 17.33 -28.55 -13.41
N ASP A 3 17.88 -27.40 -13.78
CA ASP A 3 18.25 -26.36 -12.80
C ASP A 3 17.04 -25.59 -12.25
N SER A 4 16.03 -25.35 -13.09
CA SER A 4 14.80 -24.66 -12.67
C SER A 4 14.02 -25.46 -11.64
N SER A 5 13.91 -26.79 -11.79
CA SER A 5 13.23 -27.66 -10.83
C SER A 5 13.98 -27.73 -9.49
N LEU A 6 15.31 -27.70 -9.52
CA LEU A 6 16.13 -27.76 -8.31
C LEU A 6 15.98 -26.48 -7.47
N PHE A 7 15.91 -25.32 -8.13
CA PHE A 7 15.67 -24.03 -7.48
C PHE A 7 14.34 -24.01 -6.70
N TRP A 8 13.26 -24.51 -7.30
CA TRP A 8 11.95 -24.54 -6.64
C TRP A 8 11.91 -25.50 -5.45
N ILE A 9 12.61 -26.64 -5.53
CA ILE A 9 12.72 -27.60 -4.42
C ILE A 9 13.44 -26.96 -3.23
N TRP A 10 14.61 -26.34 -3.46
CA TRP A 10 15.35 -25.66 -2.40
C TRP A 10 14.57 -24.49 -1.79
N SER A 11 13.86 -23.73 -2.63
CA SER A 11 12.99 -22.65 -2.16
C SER A 11 11.85 -23.16 -1.27
N ALA A 12 11.22 -24.28 -1.64
CA ALA A 12 10.17 -24.90 -0.85
C ALA A 12 10.70 -25.44 0.50
N ILE A 13 11.86 -26.10 0.49
CA ILE A 13 12.50 -26.60 1.72
C ILE A 13 12.82 -25.43 2.67
N LEU A 14 13.39 -24.35 2.14
CA LEU A 14 13.77 -23.18 2.94
C LEU A 14 12.52 -22.49 3.52
N LEU A 15 11.43 -22.41 2.75
CA LEU A 15 10.15 -21.91 3.24
C LEU A 15 9.60 -22.74 4.41
N VAL A 16 9.59 -24.08 4.26
CA VAL A 16 9.13 -24.98 5.33
C VAL A 16 10.03 -24.87 6.56
N ALA A 17 11.35 -24.80 6.39
CA ALA A 17 12.29 -24.64 7.50
C ALA A 17 12.05 -23.34 8.27
N VAL A 18 11.80 -22.22 7.57
CA VAL A 18 11.46 -20.93 8.18
C VAL A 18 10.13 -21.00 8.92
N LEU A 19 9.09 -21.61 8.32
CA LEU A 19 7.80 -21.79 8.97
C LEU A 19 7.91 -22.62 10.26
N VAL A 20 8.65 -23.73 10.21
CA VAL A 20 8.89 -24.56 11.41
C VAL A 20 9.66 -23.78 12.46
N ALA A 21 10.73 -23.07 12.10
CA ALA A 21 11.51 -22.26 13.04
C ALA A 21 10.67 -21.15 13.70
N LEU A 22 9.71 -20.58 12.98
CA LEU A 22 8.77 -19.60 13.52
C LEU A 22 7.69 -20.24 14.40
N ILE A 23 7.17 -21.42 14.06
CA ILE A 23 6.04 -22.04 14.76
C ILE A 23 6.48 -22.83 16.02
N VAL A 24 7.62 -23.52 15.98
CA VAL A 24 8.16 -24.31 17.11
C VAL A 24 8.26 -23.54 18.43
N PRO A 25 8.75 -22.29 18.50
CA PRO A 25 8.80 -21.53 19.75
C PRO A 25 7.41 -21.23 20.34
N PHE A 26 6.35 -21.16 19.51
CA PHE A 26 4.96 -20.98 19.98
C PHE A 26 4.31 -22.27 20.49
N LEU A 27 4.75 -23.43 19.99
CA LEU A 27 4.29 -24.74 20.46
C LEU A 27 4.91 -25.15 21.79
N ARG A 28 6.08 -24.59 22.16
CA ARG A 28 6.76 -24.88 23.43
C ARG A 28 6.07 -24.17 24.61
N ARG A 29 4.98 -24.76 25.11
CA ARG A 29 4.26 -24.26 26.31
C ARG A 29 5.05 -24.49 27.60
N PRO A 30 5.20 -23.49 28.49
CA PRO A 30 5.85 -23.65 29.79
C PRO A 30 4.94 -24.27 30.87
N ARG A 31 3.80 -24.89 30.50
CA ARG A 31 2.81 -25.47 31.42
C ARG A 31 3.39 -26.38 32.51
N LYS A 32 4.54 -27.01 32.24
CA LYS A 32 5.24 -27.88 33.20
C LYS A 32 5.76 -27.16 34.45
N ALA A 33 6.20 -25.90 34.33
CA ALA A 33 6.74 -25.16 35.47
C ALA A 33 5.65 -24.74 36.46
N LEU A 34 4.53 -24.25 35.94
CA LEU A 34 3.35 -23.90 36.76
C LEU A 34 2.79 -25.15 37.46
N ALA A 35 2.59 -26.23 36.71
CA ALA A 35 2.06 -27.48 37.28
C ALA A 35 2.95 -28.08 38.37
N ARG A 36 4.28 -27.94 38.25
CA ARG A 36 5.21 -28.36 39.30
C ARG A 36 5.10 -27.49 40.56
N ALA A 37 5.07 -26.16 40.40
CA ALA A 37 4.96 -25.25 41.54
C ALA A 37 3.61 -25.39 42.29
N GLU A 38 2.51 -25.61 41.57
CA GLU A 38 1.19 -25.91 42.16
C GLU A 38 1.20 -27.23 42.92
N TYR A 39 1.84 -28.25 42.37
CA TYR A 39 1.99 -29.56 43.01
C TYR A 39 2.82 -29.47 44.30
N ASP A 40 3.98 -28.80 44.27
CA ASP A 40 4.85 -28.62 45.43
C ASP A 40 4.14 -27.84 46.55
N LEU A 41 3.38 -26.79 46.20
CA LEU A 41 2.58 -26.02 47.15
C LEU A 41 1.49 -26.85 47.83
N ALA A 42 0.83 -27.75 47.09
CA ALA A 42 -0.18 -28.65 47.66
C ALA A 42 0.46 -29.61 48.67
N ILE A 43 1.62 -30.19 48.34
CA ILE A 43 2.36 -31.08 49.25
C ILE A 43 2.75 -30.35 50.53
N TYR A 44 3.29 -29.14 50.45
CA TYR A 44 3.74 -28.42 51.65
C TYR A 44 2.57 -28.03 52.56
N LYS A 45 1.39 -27.75 52.00
CA LYS A 45 0.17 -27.52 52.79
C LYS A 45 -0.30 -28.79 53.50
N ASP A 46 -0.21 -29.94 52.83
CA ASP A 46 -0.53 -31.23 53.46
C ASP A 46 0.47 -31.57 54.58
N GLN A 47 1.78 -31.33 54.37
CA GLN A 47 2.81 -31.51 55.41
C GLN A 47 2.58 -30.62 56.64
N LEU A 48 2.07 -29.40 56.44
CA LEU A 48 1.76 -28.50 57.55
C LEU A 48 0.58 -29.04 58.38
N ARG A 49 -0.43 -29.61 57.73
CA ARG A 49 -1.57 -30.23 58.41
C ARG A 49 -1.17 -31.48 59.18
N GLU A 50 -0.35 -32.35 58.59
CA GLU A 50 0.17 -33.54 59.25
C GLU A 50 1.00 -33.18 60.49
N LEU A 51 1.85 -32.15 60.38
CA LEU A 51 2.62 -31.62 61.50
C LEU A 51 1.72 -31.10 62.65
N GLU A 52 0.61 -30.44 62.33
CA GLU A 52 -0.36 -29.96 63.32
C GLU A 52 -1.08 -31.10 64.05
N GLU A 53 -1.38 -32.21 63.35
CA GLU A 53 -1.97 -33.42 63.93
C GLU A 53 -0.96 -34.16 64.84
N ASP A 54 0.32 -34.22 64.44
CA ASP A 54 1.40 -34.80 65.24
C ASP A 54 1.68 -34.00 66.52
N GLU A 55 1.62 -32.66 66.44
CA GLU A 55 1.74 -31.77 67.60
C GLU A 55 0.54 -31.95 68.55
N ALA A 56 -0.69 -32.01 68.02
CA ALA A 56 -1.90 -32.19 68.81
C ALA A 56 -1.99 -33.55 69.50
N SER A 57 -1.43 -34.60 68.89
CA SER A 57 -1.37 -35.95 69.45
C SER A 57 -0.18 -36.16 70.41
N GLY A 58 0.71 -35.17 70.53
CA GLY A 58 1.87 -35.21 71.42
C GLY A 58 3.02 -36.09 70.93
N LEU A 59 3.04 -36.46 69.64
CA LEU A 59 4.12 -37.23 69.01
C LEU A 59 5.43 -36.43 68.91
N ILE A 60 5.32 -35.11 68.80
CA ILE A 60 6.44 -34.17 68.70
C ILE A 60 6.33 -33.07 69.76
N THR A 61 7.46 -32.52 70.17
CA THR A 61 7.46 -31.40 71.13
C THR A 61 7.12 -30.08 70.44
N GLY A 62 6.48 -29.14 71.15
CA GLY A 62 6.12 -27.84 70.56
C GLY A 62 7.30 -27.04 70.00
N ALA A 63 8.51 -27.21 70.56
CA ALA A 63 9.73 -26.58 70.05
C ALA A 63 10.19 -27.18 68.70
N GLU A 64 10.04 -28.50 68.53
CA GLU A 64 10.32 -29.19 67.26
C GLU A 64 9.26 -28.84 66.20
N ALA A 65 7.99 -28.78 66.60
CA ALA A 65 6.88 -28.38 65.75
C ALA A 65 7.05 -26.94 65.24
N GLU A 66 7.39 -25.98 66.10
CA GLU A 66 7.71 -24.59 65.74
C GLU A 66 8.84 -24.50 64.70
N ALA A 67 9.93 -25.25 64.89
CA ALA A 67 11.06 -25.26 63.98
C ALA A 67 10.65 -25.81 62.59
N ALA A 68 9.92 -26.93 62.55
CA ALA A 68 9.41 -27.52 61.32
C ALA A 68 8.40 -26.61 60.61
N ARG A 69 7.49 -26.00 61.36
CA ARG A 69 6.49 -25.03 60.86
C ARG A 69 7.16 -23.85 60.15
N ASN A 70 8.23 -23.30 60.74
CA ASN A 70 8.98 -22.19 60.15
C ASN A 70 9.71 -22.56 58.84
N GLU A 71 10.19 -23.79 58.72
CA GLU A 71 10.80 -24.29 57.48
C GLU A 71 9.74 -24.55 56.40
N ILE A 72 8.63 -25.21 56.75
CA ILE A 72 7.51 -25.45 55.83
C ILE A 72 6.91 -24.13 55.35
N ALA A 73 6.71 -23.16 56.25
CA ALA A 73 6.24 -21.82 55.88
C ALA A 73 7.18 -21.13 54.88
N ARG A 74 8.50 -21.24 55.07
CA ARG A 74 9.49 -20.74 54.10
C ARG A 74 9.36 -21.42 52.74
N ARG A 75 9.17 -22.74 52.71
CA ARG A 75 9.00 -23.50 51.46
C ARG A 75 7.69 -23.16 50.75
N ILE A 76 6.61 -22.95 51.49
CA ILE A 76 5.32 -22.49 50.96
C ILE A 76 5.50 -21.12 50.28
N LEU A 77 6.16 -20.16 50.94
CA LEU A 77 6.42 -18.84 50.35
C LEU A 77 7.28 -18.94 49.08
N ALA A 78 8.30 -19.79 49.08
CA ALA A 78 9.15 -20.01 47.91
C ALA A 78 8.38 -20.66 46.75
N ALA A 79 7.54 -21.67 47.04
CA ALA A 79 6.70 -22.34 46.05
C ALA A 79 5.63 -21.40 45.48
N ASP A 80 5.01 -20.57 46.31
CA ASP A 80 4.01 -19.58 45.89
C ASP A 80 4.64 -18.48 45.02
N ALA A 81 5.83 -17.99 45.39
CA ALA A 81 6.59 -17.07 44.55
C ALA A 81 6.99 -17.69 43.20
N ALA A 82 7.38 -18.97 43.18
CA ALA A 82 7.70 -19.70 41.96
C ALA A 82 6.46 -19.90 41.08
N ARG A 83 5.30 -20.21 41.69
CA ARG A 83 4.00 -20.30 41.01
C ARG A 83 3.62 -18.96 40.39
N GLU A 84 3.65 -17.87 41.15
CA GLU A 84 3.29 -16.53 40.66
C GLU A 84 4.19 -16.11 39.49
N LYS A 85 5.50 -16.40 39.58
CA LYS A 85 6.44 -16.18 38.48
C LYS A 85 6.07 -16.98 37.24
N ALA A 86 5.77 -18.27 37.39
CA ALA A 86 5.38 -19.14 36.27
C ALA A 86 4.04 -18.70 35.63
N GLU A 87 3.06 -18.26 36.43
CA GLU A 87 1.80 -17.69 35.92
C GLU A 87 2.03 -16.40 35.13
N LYS A 88 2.87 -15.48 35.63
CA LYS A 88 3.24 -14.24 34.92
C LYS A 88 3.93 -14.53 33.59
N GLU A 89 4.88 -15.47 33.57
CA GLU A 89 5.58 -15.89 32.35
C GLU A 89 4.64 -16.56 31.33
N LEU A 90 3.69 -17.37 31.79
CA LEU A 90 2.67 -17.98 30.94
C LEU A 90 1.77 -16.92 30.31
N ARG A 91 1.21 -16.00 31.12
CA ARG A 91 0.37 -14.88 30.62
C ARG A 91 1.11 -13.99 29.63
N ALA A 92 2.38 -13.67 29.90
CA ALA A 92 3.21 -12.88 28.99
C ALA A 92 3.44 -13.60 27.65
N LYS A 93 3.66 -14.92 27.67
CA LYS A 93 3.82 -15.72 26.46
C LYS A 93 2.52 -15.89 25.68
N GLU A 94 1.38 -16.04 26.34
CA GLU A 94 0.07 -16.12 25.69
C GLU A 94 -0.23 -14.82 24.92
N GLY A 95 -0.05 -13.66 25.55
CA GLY A 95 -0.23 -12.36 24.87
C GLY A 95 0.74 -12.13 23.71
N ASN A 96 1.98 -12.63 23.79
CA ASN A 96 2.93 -12.56 22.68
C ASN A 96 2.61 -13.60 21.57
N THR A 97 1.99 -14.73 21.91
CA THR A 97 1.58 -15.75 20.94
C THR A 97 0.44 -15.25 20.07
N GLU A 98 -0.57 -14.60 20.64
CA GLU A 98 -1.67 -14.01 19.87
C GLU A 98 -1.15 -12.94 18.89
N LYS A 99 -0.25 -12.06 19.36
CA LYS A 99 0.38 -11.04 18.51
C LYS A 99 1.20 -11.66 17.38
N ALA A 100 1.94 -12.73 17.66
CA ALA A 100 2.74 -13.40 16.65
C ALA A 100 1.89 -14.18 15.64
N VAL A 101 0.80 -14.82 16.09
CA VAL A 101 -0.17 -15.47 15.21
C VAL A 101 -0.86 -14.43 14.33
N ALA A 102 -1.26 -13.29 14.89
CA ALA A 102 -1.81 -12.18 14.11
C ALA A 102 -0.82 -11.64 13.07
N LEU A 103 0.46 -11.47 13.46
CA LEU A 103 1.51 -11.02 12.53
C LEU A 103 1.77 -12.06 11.43
N ALA A 104 1.85 -13.35 11.77
CA ALA A 104 2.02 -14.43 10.81
C ALA A 104 0.82 -14.53 9.85
N ALA A 105 -0.39 -14.40 10.37
CA ALA A 105 -1.60 -14.35 9.55
C ALA A 105 -1.57 -13.14 8.61
N ALA A 106 -1.18 -11.95 9.07
CA ALA A 106 -1.05 -10.77 8.23
C ALA A 106 0.01 -10.96 7.12
N LEU A 107 1.17 -11.53 7.45
CA LEU A 107 2.25 -11.85 6.50
C LEU A 107 1.83 -12.85 5.40
N ILE A 108 0.79 -13.65 5.63
CA ILE A 108 0.27 -14.60 4.64
C ILE A 108 -0.94 -14.01 3.91
N LEU A 109 -1.91 -13.50 4.66
CA LEU A 109 -3.18 -13.02 4.13
C LEU A 109 -3.01 -11.77 3.28
N VAL A 110 -2.13 -10.84 3.65
CA VAL A 110 -1.93 -9.60 2.87
C VAL A 110 -1.33 -9.91 1.49
N PRO A 111 -0.23 -10.68 1.37
CA PRO A 111 0.27 -11.08 0.05
C PRO A 111 -0.71 -11.96 -0.72
N ALA A 112 -1.42 -12.89 -0.07
CA ALA A 112 -2.41 -13.73 -0.73
C ALA A 112 -3.57 -12.91 -1.30
N LEU A 113 -4.07 -11.93 -0.54
CA LEU A 113 -5.09 -10.99 -1.00
C LEU A 113 -4.56 -10.12 -2.14
N ALA A 114 -3.35 -9.56 -2.01
CA ALA A 114 -2.73 -8.77 -3.06
C ALA A 114 -2.54 -9.58 -4.36
N PHE A 115 -2.11 -10.84 -4.23
CA PHE A 115 -1.97 -11.75 -5.36
C PHE A 115 -3.32 -12.09 -5.99
N GLY A 116 -4.36 -12.37 -5.18
CA GLY A 116 -5.72 -12.58 -5.68
C GLY A 116 -6.26 -11.36 -6.44
N LEU A 117 -6.09 -10.16 -5.88
CA LEU A 117 -6.45 -8.91 -6.55
C LEU A 117 -5.65 -8.67 -7.83
N TYR A 118 -4.37 -9.05 -7.87
CA TYR A 118 -3.55 -8.99 -9.07
C TYR A 118 -4.04 -9.97 -10.15
N LEU A 119 -4.52 -11.15 -9.78
CA LEU A 119 -5.12 -12.07 -10.75
C LEU A 119 -6.46 -11.55 -11.29
N GLU A 120 -7.25 -10.88 -10.46
CA GLU A 120 -8.55 -10.31 -10.87
C GLU A 120 -8.40 -9.06 -11.73
N LYS A 121 -7.55 -8.10 -11.31
CA LYS A 121 -7.42 -6.77 -11.95
C LYS A 121 -6.15 -6.57 -12.75
N GLY A 122 -5.13 -7.38 -12.51
CA GLY A 122 -3.83 -7.26 -13.17
C GLY A 122 -3.83 -7.87 -14.56
N ARG A 123 -2.64 -7.90 -15.15
CA ARG A 123 -2.41 -8.48 -16.48
C ARG A 123 -1.28 -9.51 -16.39
N PRO A 124 -1.53 -10.68 -15.79
CA PRO A 124 -0.49 -11.70 -15.54
C PRO A 124 0.17 -12.23 -16.81
N GLY A 125 -0.50 -12.15 -17.96
CA GLY A 125 0.06 -12.55 -19.26
C GLY A 125 0.75 -11.42 -20.03
N MET A 126 0.91 -10.23 -19.47
CA MET A 126 1.60 -9.14 -20.15
C MET A 126 3.11 -9.43 -20.16
N PRO A 127 3.74 -9.57 -21.33
CA PRO A 127 5.17 -9.84 -21.40
C PRO A 127 5.96 -8.64 -20.86
N ASP A 128 7.10 -8.95 -20.25
CA ASP A 128 8.01 -7.92 -19.75
C ASP A 128 8.41 -6.97 -20.87
N MET A 129 8.31 -5.67 -20.60
CA MET A 129 8.70 -4.63 -21.56
C MET A 129 10.03 -4.00 -21.14
N PRO A 130 11.13 -4.28 -21.87
CA PRO A 130 12.45 -3.73 -21.56
C PRO A 130 12.40 -2.20 -21.46
N ILE A 131 13.22 -1.62 -20.56
CA ILE A 131 13.28 -0.17 -20.34
C ILE A 131 13.54 0.59 -21.65
N ALA A 132 14.42 0.08 -22.51
CA ALA A 132 14.73 0.68 -23.81
C ALA A 132 13.49 0.82 -24.71
N GLU A 133 12.62 -0.19 -24.74
CA GLU A 133 11.42 -0.18 -25.57
C GLU A 133 10.34 0.75 -24.99
N ARG A 134 10.23 0.82 -23.66
CA ARG A 134 9.38 1.83 -22.99
C ARG A 134 9.84 3.25 -23.30
N MET A 135 11.16 3.48 -23.28
CA MET A 135 11.74 4.78 -23.63
C MET A 135 11.54 5.11 -25.11
N ARG A 136 11.60 4.14 -26.00
CA ARG A 136 11.32 4.31 -27.44
C ARG A 136 9.86 4.72 -27.68
N LEU A 137 8.90 4.03 -27.09
CA LEU A 137 7.47 4.38 -27.22
C LEU A 137 7.13 5.72 -26.57
N ALA A 138 7.78 6.06 -25.45
CA ALA A 138 7.65 7.38 -24.82
C ALA A 138 8.30 8.48 -25.70
N ALA A 139 9.40 8.18 -26.38
CA ALA A 139 10.04 9.07 -27.34
C ALA A 139 9.20 9.27 -28.61
N GLU A 140 8.52 8.22 -29.10
CA GLU A 140 7.54 8.31 -30.19
C GLU A 140 6.34 9.20 -29.80
N HIS A 141 5.87 9.11 -28.55
CA HIS A 141 4.89 10.07 -28.01
C HIS A 141 5.45 11.50 -27.89
N ASN A 142 6.76 11.66 -27.71
CA ASN A 142 7.45 12.94 -27.70
C ASN A 142 7.71 13.52 -29.11
N ASP A 143 7.38 12.79 -30.17
CA ASP A 143 7.54 13.26 -31.56
C ASP A 143 6.38 14.13 -32.07
N ILE A 144 5.51 14.60 -31.15
CA ILE A 144 4.52 15.66 -31.43
C ILE A 144 5.19 16.86 -32.09
N ASN A 145 6.43 17.18 -31.73
CA ASN A 145 7.18 18.27 -32.37
C ASN A 145 7.49 18.00 -33.85
N ALA A 146 7.86 16.79 -34.27
CA ALA A 146 8.06 16.51 -35.69
C ALA A 146 6.74 16.39 -36.46
N LEU A 147 5.67 15.89 -35.82
CA LEU A 147 4.33 15.92 -36.42
C LEU A 147 3.86 17.36 -36.66
N VAL A 148 4.01 18.24 -35.67
CA VAL A 148 3.73 19.68 -35.80
C VAL A 148 4.57 20.29 -36.92
N LYS A 149 5.88 20.01 -36.96
CA LYS A 149 6.79 20.51 -38.00
C LYS A 149 6.37 20.06 -39.40
N ARG A 150 5.93 18.82 -39.57
CA ARG A 150 5.43 18.31 -40.86
C ARG A 150 4.19 19.08 -41.33
N VAL A 151 3.29 19.42 -40.40
CA VAL A 151 2.09 20.22 -40.72
C VAL A 151 2.48 21.68 -40.99
N GLU A 152 3.40 22.27 -40.23
CA GLU A 152 3.97 23.61 -40.49
C GLU A 152 4.61 23.67 -41.90
N ASP A 153 5.46 22.70 -42.27
CA ASP A 153 6.11 22.63 -43.58
C ASP A 153 5.10 22.49 -44.73
N ARG A 154 3.98 21.79 -44.49
CA ARG A 154 2.88 21.67 -45.45
C ARG A 154 2.13 23.00 -45.59
N LEU A 155 1.82 23.66 -44.48
CA LEU A 155 1.15 24.98 -44.48
C LEU A 155 2.02 26.08 -45.08
N ALA A 156 3.34 25.99 -44.95
CA ALA A 156 4.27 26.90 -45.62
C ALA A 156 4.16 26.81 -47.15
N LYS A 157 3.84 25.62 -47.68
CA LYS A 157 3.62 25.40 -49.12
C LYS A 157 2.18 25.64 -49.55
N LYS A 158 1.21 25.43 -48.65
CA LYS A 158 -0.24 25.56 -48.88
C LYS A 158 -0.90 26.32 -47.72
N PRO A 159 -0.79 27.66 -47.69
CA PRO A 159 -1.25 28.47 -46.55
C PRO A 159 -2.77 28.57 -46.44
N ASP A 160 -3.49 28.14 -47.48
CA ASP A 160 -4.94 28.07 -47.63
C ASP A 160 -5.54 26.74 -47.14
N ASP A 161 -4.73 25.82 -46.60
CA ASP A 161 -5.21 24.56 -46.04
C ASP A 161 -5.82 24.77 -44.64
N ILE A 162 -7.14 24.98 -44.60
CA ILE A 162 -7.92 25.12 -43.36
C ILE A 162 -7.74 23.93 -42.41
N GLN A 163 -7.64 22.70 -42.93
CA GLN A 163 -7.52 21.50 -42.11
C GLN A 163 -6.19 21.47 -41.35
N GLY A 164 -5.11 21.92 -41.99
CA GLY A 164 -3.81 22.07 -41.33
C GLY A 164 -3.87 23.05 -40.15
N TRP A 165 -4.57 24.18 -40.32
CA TRP A 165 -4.75 25.16 -39.24
C TRP A 165 -5.63 24.64 -38.10
N LEU A 166 -6.72 23.92 -38.41
CA LEU A 166 -7.61 23.30 -37.42
C LEU A 166 -6.93 22.21 -36.59
N VAL A 167 -5.98 21.48 -37.18
CA VAL A 167 -5.20 20.47 -36.46
C VAL A 167 -4.13 21.13 -35.59
N LEU A 168 -3.44 22.16 -36.08
CA LEU A 168 -2.36 22.79 -35.33
C LEU A 168 -2.83 23.62 -34.14
N ALA A 169 -3.97 24.31 -34.26
CA ALA A 169 -4.43 25.25 -33.24
C ALA A 169 -4.64 24.61 -31.84
N PRO A 170 -5.38 23.49 -31.68
CA PRO A 170 -5.53 22.85 -30.37
C PRO A 170 -4.22 22.18 -29.90
N VAL A 171 -3.39 21.70 -30.83
CA VAL A 171 -2.08 21.11 -30.50
C VAL A 171 -1.16 22.18 -29.91
N TYR A 172 -1.10 23.38 -30.50
CA TYR A 172 -0.36 24.50 -29.94
C TYR A 172 -0.86 24.92 -28.56
N ALA A 173 -2.18 24.94 -28.34
CA ALA A 173 -2.76 25.26 -27.04
C ALA A 173 -2.35 24.24 -25.97
N ARG A 174 -2.42 22.93 -26.28
CA ARG A 174 -1.98 21.85 -25.38
C ARG A 174 -0.48 21.88 -25.09
N MET A 175 0.33 22.37 -26.03
CA MET A 175 1.77 22.58 -25.86
C MET A 175 2.12 23.88 -25.12
N GLY A 176 1.13 24.67 -24.68
CA GLY A 176 1.34 25.97 -24.02
C GLY A 176 1.83 27.08 -24.97
N LYS A 177 1.85 26.85 -26.28
CA LYS A 177 2.25 27.82 -27.31
C LYS A 177 1.06 28.67 -27.73
N TYR A 178 0.47 29.41 -26.78
CA TYR A 178 -0.80 30.10 -26.98
C TYR A 178 -0.78 31.14 -28.11
N ASP A 179 0.33 31.85 -28.33
CA ASP A 179 0.45 32.81 -29.43
C ASP A 179 0.34 32.14 -30.81
N LYS A 180 0.94 30.95 -30.95
CA LYS A 180 0.82 30.14 -32.17
C LYS A 180 -0.60 29.57 -32.32
N ALA A 181 -1.23 29.17 -31.21
CA ALA A 181 -2.62 28.71 -31.21
C ALA A 181 -3.57 29.82 -31.69
N VAL A 182 -3.43 31.04 -31.16
CA VAL A 182 -4.21 32.22 -31.59
C VAL A 182 -4.04 32.46 -33.09
N SER A 183 -2.80 32.41 -33.59
CA SER A 183 -2.52 32.60 -35.02
C SER A 183 -3.14 31.51 -35.89
N ALA A 184 -3.11 30.26 -35.44
CA ALA A 184 -3.71 29.14 -36.15
C ALA A 184 -5.25 29.22 -36.16
N TRP A 185 -5.89 29.54 -35.03
CA TRP A 185 -7.34 29.77 -34.97
C TRP A 185 -7.78 30.94 -35.86
N LYS A 186 -7.03 32.05 -35.86
CA LYS A 186 -7.30 33.19 -36.76
C LYS A 186 -7.21 32.78 -38.24
N ASN A 187 -6.24 31.94 -38.62
CA ASN A 187 -6.15 31.43 -39.99
C ASN A 187 -7.26 30.44 -40.34
N ALA A 188 -7.67 29.58 -39.41
CA ALA A 188 -8.81 28.69 -39.60
C ALA A 188 -10.11 29.49 -39.82
N ILE A 189 -10.37 30.52 -39.00
CA ILE A 189 -11.50 31.45 -39.19
C ILE A 189 -11.36 32.22 -40.51
N ARG A 190 -10.13 32.66 -40.83
CA ARG A 190 -9.60 33.06 -42.16
C ARG A 190 -10.31 32.38 -43.33
N LEU A 191 -10.14 31.07 -43.32
CA LEU A 191 -10.35 30.18 -44.45
C LEU A 191 -11.70 29.45 -44.36
N SER A 192 -12.43 29.61 -43.25
CA SER A 192 -13.71 28.95 -43.05
C SER A 192 -14.79 29.61 -43.89
N GLU A 193 -15.45 28.81 -44.74
CA GLU A 193 -16.59 29.26 -45.55
C GLU A 193 -17.82 29.58 -44.68
N LYS A 194 -17.91 28.96 -43.50
CA LYS A 194 -19.00 29.16 -42.55
C LYS A 194 -18.47 29.74 -41.25
N SER A 195 -19.20 30.69 -40.70
CA SER A 195 -18.90 31.20 -39.36
C SER A 195 -19.30 30.16 -38.33
N ASP A 196 -18.29 29.46 -37.79
CA ASP A 196 -18.45 28.41 -36.79
C ASP A 196 -18.26 28.99 -35.38
N PRO A 197 -19.28 28.94 -34.50
CA PRO A 197 -19.18 29.46 -33.13
C PRO A 197 -18.02 28.82 -32.33
N ASP A 198 -17.68 27.55 -32.57
CA ASP A 198 -16.66 26.84 -31.80
C ASP A 198 -15.25 27.36 -32.09
N LEU A 199 -14.99 27.82 -33.32
CA LEU A 199 -13.72 28.45 -33.69
C LEU A 199 -13.53 29.79 -32.99
N TYR A 200 -14.60 30.58 -32.87
CA TYR A 200 -14.56 31.85 -32.15
C TYR A 200 -14.42 31.64 -30.64
N ASN A 201 -15.04 30.60 -30.09
CA ASN A 201 -14.85 30.24 -28.68
C ASN A 201 -13.41 29.80 -28.39
N SER A 202 -12.87 28.90 -29.22
CA SER A 202 -11.49 28.41 -29.10
C SER A 202 -10.45 29.53 -29.29
N LEU A 203 -10.73 30.50 -30.16
CA LEU A 203 -9.91 31.70 -30.29
C LEU A 203 -9.95 32.57 -29.03
N GLY A 204 -11.13 32.79 -28.47
CA GLY A 204 -11.31 33.54 -27.22
C GLY A 204 -10.54 32.92 -26.06
N GLU A 205 -10.66 31.60 -25.89
CA GLU A 205 -9.93 30.83 -24.88
C GLU A 205 -8.41 30.93 -25.09
N ALA A 206 -7.93 30.72 -26.31
CA ALA A 206 -6.50 30.86 -26.63
C ALA A 206 -5.96 32.27 -26.34
N LEU A 207 -6.75 33.32 -26.60
CA LEU A 207 -6.39 34.71 -26.28
C LEU A 207 -6.33 34.96 -24.77
N VAL A 208 -7.23 34.37 -23.98
CA VAL A 208 -7.19 34.47 -22.51
C VAL A 208 -5.93 33.82 -21.96
N TYR A 209 -5.58 32.62 -22.44
CA TYR A 209 -4.36 31.94 -22.00
C TYR A 209 -3.08 32.67 -22.45
N ALA A 210 -3.04 33.17 -23.69
CA ALA A 210 -1.93 33.99 -24.17
C ALA A 210 -1.71 35.24 -23.30
N ASN A 211 -2.79 35.81 -22.75
CA ASN A 211 -2.76 36.98 -21.86
C ASN A 211 -2.78 36.62 -20.37
N ARG A 212 -2.29 35.43 -20.00
CA ARG A 212 -2.13 34.96 -18.60
C ARG A 212 -3.43 35.04 -17.80
N GLY A 213 -4.54 34.60 -18.42
CA GLY A 213 -5.86 34.58 -17.80
C GLY A 213 -6.62 35.90 -17.88
N ARG A 214 -6.08 36.95 -18.50
CA ARG A 214 -6.79 38.22 -18.68
C ARG A 214 -7.67 38.18 -19.91
N VAL A 215 -8.95 38.53 -19.75
CA VAL A 215 -9.89 38.69 -20.87
C VAL A 215 -9.65 40.04 -21.54
N VAL A 216 -8.80 40.03 -22.58
CA VAL A 216 -8.52 41.20 -23.41
C VAL A 216 -9.70 41.54 -24.33
N PRO A 217 -9.81 42.79 -24.84
CA PRO A 217 -10.91 43.19 -25.71
C PRO A 217 -11.15 42.26 -26.91
N GLU A 218 -10.07 41.74 -27.49
CA GLU A 218 -10.13 40.80 -28.61
C GLU A 218 -10.73 39.44 -28.23
N ALA A 219 -10.42 38.94 -27.03
CA ALA A 219 -11.01 37.72 -26.49
C ALA A 219 -12.50 37.91 -26.26
N ARG A 220 -12.90 39.06 -25.68
CA ARG A 220 -14.30 39.43 -25.48
C ARG A 220 -15.06 39.45 -26.81
N GLN A 221 -14.50 40.10 -27.84
CA GLN A 221 -15.12 40.14 -29.17
C GLN A 221 -15.27 38.74 -29.78
N ALA A 222 -14.30 37.85 -29.58
CA ALA A 222 -14.40 36.47 -30.07
C ALA A 222 -15.56 35.72 -29.38
N PHE A 223 -15.66 35.81 -28.05
CA PHE A 223 -16.78 35.21 -27.30
C PHE A 223 -18.15 35.82 -27.67
N GLU A 224 -18.23 37.13 -27.85
CA GLU A 224 -19.47 37.80 -28.29
C GLU A 224 -19.90 37.33 -29.68
N LYS A 225 -18.96 37.11 -30.60
CA LYS A 225 -19.25 36.52 -31.91
C LYS A 225 -19.74 35.08 -31.81
N ALA A 226 -19.09 34.26 -30.99
CA ALA A 226 -19.53 32.88 -30.74
C ALA A 226 -20.96 32.85 -30.20
N LEU A 227 -21.27 33.69 -29.21
CA LEU A 227 -22.60 33.79 -28.61
C LEU A 227 -23.67 34.28 -29.59
N LYS A 228 -23.35 35.22 -30.47
CA LYS A 228 -24.28 35.66 -31.53
C LYS A 228 -24.59 34.55 -32.54
N LEU A 229 -23.60 33.71 -32.84
CA LEU A 229 -23.74 32.59 -33.78
C LEU A 229 -24.50 31.40 -33.15
N ALA A 230 -24.36 31.18 -31.84
CA ALA A 230 -25.07 30.15 -31.09
C ALA A 230 -25.56 30.66 -29.72
N PRO A 231 -26.73 31.34 -29.66
CA PRO A 231 -27.24 31.97 -28.43
C PRO A 231 -27.61 31.00 -27.29
N GLY A 232 -27.61 29.69 -27.56
CA GLY A 232 -28.02 28.63 -26.63
C GLY A 232 -26.90 27.71 -26.17
N ASN A 233 -25.63 28.04 -26.43
CA ASN A 233 -24.48 27.28 -25.95
C ASN A 233 -23.81 28.04 -24.78
N PRO A 234 -24.27 27.87 -23.53
CA PRO A 234 -23.56 28.41 -22.37
C PRO A 234 -22.23 27.66 -22.21
N MET A 235 -21.16 28.43 -21.94
CA MET A 235 -19.81 27.90 -21.68
C MET A 235 -19.76 26.85 -20.58
#